data_AF-A0A0G0T4Z9-F1
#
_entry.id   AF-A0A0G0T4Z9-F1
#
_cell.length_a   1.000
_cell.length_b   1.000
_cell.length_c   1.000
_cell.angle_alpha   90.00
_cell.angle_beta   90.00
_cell.angle_gamma   90.00
#
_symmetry.space_group_name_H-M   'P 1'
#
loop_
_entity.id
_entity.type
_entity.pdbx_description
1 polymer ?
#
loop_
_entity_poly.entity_id
_entity_poly.type
_entity_poly.pdbx_seq_one_letter_code
_entity_poly.pdbx_strand_id
1 'polypeptide(L)'
;MKIIKIQAANDKIIEEVINNLKKGKVIVYPTETFYGLGCDATNSRAVNKIYKIKSKPRDKALLFLVSSVKMAQEYLEINSAAKKLGKPIISTSANLSGLPASHTVEEIIKYFTNQKHQPDLILDAGKLKKSKGSTIVDLTELEIKIIREGDVKIKL
;
A
#
# COMPACT_ATOMS: atom_id res chain seq x y z
N MET A 1 18.89 18.03 18.97
CA MET A 1 17.66 18.12 18.15
C MET A 1 17.22 19.57 18.12
N LYS A 2 16.98 20.19 16.96
CA LYS A 2 16.41 21.55 16.87
C LYS A 2 14.90 21.45 17.01
N ILE A 3 14.29 22.30 17.83
CA ILE A 3 12.83 22.40 18.00
C ILE A 3 12.40 23.77 17.50
N ILE A 4 11.40 23.81 16.62
CA ILE A 4 10.82 25.04 16.09
C ILE A 4 9.36 25.07 16.54
N LYS A 5 8.99 26.07 17.33
CA LYS A 5 7.60 26.29 17.71
C LYS A 5 6.89 26.94 16.53
N ILE A 6 5.74 26.40 16.15
CA ILE A 6 4.91 26.90 15.06
C ILE A 6 3.49 27.14 15.60
N GLN A 7 2.89 28.27 15.22
CA GLN A 7 1.46 28.53 15.44
C GLN A 7 0.65 28.21 14.17
N ALA A 8 1.21 28.54 13.00
CA ALA A 8 0.68 28.19 11.69
C ALA A 8 1.84 27.94 10.72
N ALA A 9 1.57 27.19 9.65
CA ALA A 9 2.54 27.02 8.57
C ALA A 9 2.76 28.35 7.83
N ASN A 10 4.01 28.65 7.50
CA ASN A 10 4.40 29.75 6.61
C ASN A 10 5.54 29.32 5.70
N ASP A 11 5.78 30.08 4.65
CA ASP A 11 6.76 29.74 3.60
C ASP A 11 8.16 29.51 4.18
N LYS A 12 8.59 30.33 5.14
CA LYS A 12 9.91 30.20 5.78
C LYS A 12 10.07 28.86 6.51
N ILE A 13 9.03 28.41 7.23
CA ILE A 13 9.03 27.10 7.91
C ILE A 13 9.03 25.98 6.87
N ILE A 14 8.21 26.10 5.83
CA ILE A 14 8.12 25.09 4.76
C ILE A 14 9.48 24.95 4.05
N GLU A 15 10.14 26.06 3.71
CA GLU A 15 11.48 26.06 3.14
C GLU A 15 12.50 25.40 4.06
N GLU A 16 12.46 25.68 5.37
CA GLU A 16 13.33 25.01 6.32
C GLU A 16 13.09 23.49 6.34
N VAL A 17 11.82 23.06 6.34
CA VAL A 17 11.44 21.64 6.27
C VAL A 17 11.97 21.00 4.99
N ILE A 18 11.70 21.61 3.82
CA ILE A 18 12.18 21.13 2.51
C ILE A 18 13.70 21.01 2.50
N ASN A 19 14.41 22.01 3.01
CA ASN A 19 15.87 21.99 3.07
C ASN A 19 16.42 20.87 3.96
N ASN A 20 15.74 20.54 5.07
CA ASN A 20 16.13 19.41 5.90
C ASN A 20 15.84 18.07 5.21
N LEU A 21 14.68 17.93 4.55
CA LEU A 21 14.32 16.72 3.79
C LEU A 21 15.31 16.46 2.64
N LYS A 22 15.65 17.49 1.84
CA LYS A 22 16.66 17.41 0.76
C LYS A 22 18.05 16.99 1.26
N LYS A 23 18.38 17.29 2.51
CA LYS A 23 19.63 16.87 3.16
C LYS A 23 19.57 15.44 3.74
N GLY A 24 18.51 14.68 3.44
CA GLY A 24 18.31 13.32 3.94
C GLY A 24 18.06 13.24 5.45
N LYS A 25 17.57 14.34 6.06
CA LYS A 25 17.22 14.35 7.48
C LYS A 25 15.82 13.79 7.70
N VAL A 26 15.60 13.32 8.92
CA VAL A 26 14.30 12.88 9.43
C VAL A 26 13.71 14.04 10.24
N ILE A 27 12.44 14.32 10.03
CA ILE A 27 11.68 15.39 10.68
C ILE A 27 10.52 14.80 11.50
N VAL A 28 10.08 15.56 12.49
CA VAL A 28 8.82 15.33 13.19
C VAL A 28 7.89 16.51 12.86
N TYR A 29 6.67 16.23 12.43
CA TYR A 29 5.72 17.25 11.97
C TYR A 29 4.29 16.93 12.44
N PRO A 30 3.44 17.94 12.69
CA PRO A 30 2.05 17.69 13.08
C PRO A 30 1.21 17.21 11.89
N THR A 31 0.20 16.39 12.17
CA THR A 31 -0.90 16.05 11.26
C THR A 31 -2.23 16.45 11.93
N GLU A 32 -3.35 16.18 11.28
CA GLU A 32 -4.69 16.35 11.85
C GLU A 32 -4.99 15.41 13.04
N THR A 33 -4.23 14.32 13.18
CA THR A 33 -4.40 13.32 14.24
C THR A 33 -3.24 13.30 15.24
N PHE A 34 -2.03 12.98 14.78
CA PHE A 34 -0.84 12.81 15.62
C PHE A 34 0.42 13.41 14.97
N TYR A 35 1.53 13.48 15.71
CA TYR A 35 2.81 13.84 15.10
C TYR A 35 3.36 12.69 14.25
N GLY A 36 3.68 12.99 13.00
CA GLY A 36 4.34 12.10 12.07
C GLY A 36 5.87 12.19 12.17
N LEU A 37 6.55 11.04 12.01
CA LEU A 37 7.99 10.96 11.78
C LEU A 37 8.22 10.70 10.28
N GLY A 38 8.81 11.65 9.58
CA GLY A 38 8.92 11.61 8.11
C GLY A 38 10.31 11.93 7.59
N CYS A 39 10.56 11.52 6.35
CA CYS A 39 11.72 11.88 5.57
C CYS A 39 11.36 11.84 4.07
N ASP A 40 12.32 12.19 3.22
CA ASP A 40 12.22 11.90 1.79
C ASP A 40 12.20 10.38 1.58
N ALA A 41 11.10 9.87 1.03
CA ALA A 41 10.88 8.44 0.81
C ALA A 41 11.77 7.85 -0.31
N THR A 42 12.32 8.69 -1.19
CA THR A 42 13.26 8.27 -2.23
C THR A 42 14.69 8.16 -1.71
N ASN A 43 14.96 8.69 -0.50
CA ASN A 43 16.26 8.66 0.14
C ASN A 43 16.40 7.44 1.06
N SER A 44 16.98 6.36 0.53
CA SER A 44 17.17 5.10 1.27
C SER A 44 17.92 5.26 2.60
N ARG A 45 18.88 6.18 2.69
CA ARG A 45 19.61 6.47 3.95
C ARG A 45 18.68 7.07 5.00
N ALA A 46 17.81 7.99 4.61
CA ALA A 46 16.85 8.62 5.52
C ALA A 46 15.76 7.62 5.97
N VAL A 47 15.26 6.79 5.05
CA VAL A 47 14.33 5.69 5.36
C VAL A 47 14.94 4.71 6.36
N ASN A 48 16.19 4.29 6.14
CA ASN A 48 16.93 3.44 7.07
C ASN A 48 17.06 4.07 8.46
N LYS A 49 17.20 5.39 8.52
CA LYS A 49 17.26 6.13 9.78
C LYS A 49 15.92 6.13 10.52
N ILE A 50 14.78 6.19 9.81
CA ILE A 50 13.45 6.04 10.43
C ILE A 50 13.30 4.66 11.09
N TYR A 51 13.67 3.58 10.39
CA TYR A 51 13.61 2.22 10.98
C TYR A 51 14.42 2.12 12.27
N LYS A 52 15.62 2.71 12.29
CA LYS A 52 16.48 2.76 13.48
C LYS A 52 15.87 3.61 14.60
N ILE A 53 15.35 4.80 14.30
CA ILE A 53 14.73 5.70 15.29
C ILE A 53 13.49 5.04 15.93
N LYS A 54 12.68 4.34 15.13
CA LYS A 54 11.46 3.67 15.61
C LYS A 54 11.72 2.29 16.20
N SER A 55 12.95 1.79 16.18
CA SER A 55 13.27 0.38 16.46
C SER A 55 12.34 -0.59 15.70
N LYS A 56 11.99 -0.23 14.45
CA LYS A 56 10.97 -0.95 13.66
C LYS A 56 11.65 -2.07 12.83
N PRO A 57 11.13 -3.31 12.81
CA PRO A 57 11.63 -4.36 11.93
C PRO A 57 11.49 -4.00 10.44
N ARG A 58 12.39 -4.50 9.59
CA ARG A 58 12.54 -4.10 8.18
C ARG A 58 11.44 -4.62 7.26
N ASP A 59 10.82 -5.72 7.64
CA ASP A 59 9.69 -6.33 6.95
C ASP A 59 8.38 -5.52 7.13
N LYS A 60 8.37 -4.55 8.04
CA LYS A 60 7.20 -3.70 8.30
C LYS A 60 7.21 -2.46 7.42
N ALA A 61 6.13 -2.25 6.70
CA ALA A 61 5.97 -1.07 5.84
C ALA A 61 5.96 0.27 6.63
N LEU A 62 6.36 1.33 5.94
CA LEU A 62 6.18 2.72 6.32
C LEU A 62 5.08 3.34 5.44
N LEU A 63 4.44 4.40 5.92
CA LEU A 63 3.48 5.15 5.12
C LEU A 63 4.20 5.91 4.00
N PHE A 64 3.60 5.92 2.81
CA PHE A 64 4.08 6.66 1.64
C PHE A 64 3.09 7.79 1.36
N LEU A 65 3.52 9.03 1.60
CA LEU A 65 2.66 10.22 1.44
C LEU A 65 2.92 10.85 0.07
N VAL A 66 1.85 11.12 -0.67
CA VAL A 66 1.88 11.73 -1.99
C VAL A 66 0.91 12.91 -2.03
N SER A 67 1.25 13.95 -2.79
CA SER A 67 0.40 15.15 -2.90
C SER A 67 -0.70 15.02 -3.96
N SER A 68 -0.64 14.01 -4.81
CA SER A 68 -1.63 13.79 -5.87
C SER A 68 -1.62 12.35 -6.36
N VAL A 69 -2.72 11.95 -7.01
CA VAL A 69 -2.79 10.69 -7.77
C VAL A 69 -1.68 10.63 -8.82
N LYS A 70 -1.41 11.74 -9.53
CA LYS A 70 -0.35 11.83 -10.54
C LYS A 70 1.02 11.43 -9.98
N MET A 71 1.38 11.98 -8.81
CA MET A 71 2.62 11.63 -8.12
C MET A 71 2.64 10.15 -7.73
N ALA A 72 1.53 9.60 -7.23
CA ALA A 72 1.44 8.19 -6.89
C ALA A 72 1.78 7.28 -8.09
N GLN A 73 1.33 7.64 -9.30
CA GLN A 73 1.58 6.85 -10.52
C GLN A 73 3.06 6.82 -10.94
N GLU A 74 3.89 7.74 -10.43
CA GLU A 74 5.34 7.73 -10.67
C GLU A 74 6.06 6.64 -9.87
N TYR A 75 5.48 6.23 -8.73
CA TYR A 75 6.09 5.30 -7.78
C TYR A 75 5.31 3.98 -7.63
N LEU A 76 4.06 3.93 -8.07
CA LEU A 76 3.17 2.78 -7.95
C LEU A 76 2.72 2.29 -9.33
N GLU A 77 2.72 0.98 -9.52
CA GLU A 77 2.12 0.37 -10.70
C GLU A 77 0.59 0.43 -10.57
N ILE A 78 -0.03 1.25 -11.43
CA ILE A 78 -1.49 1.31 -11.52
C ILE A 78 -1.95 0.36 -12.61
N ASN A 79 -2.82 -0.57 -12.23
CA ASN A 79 -3.45 -1.51 -13.16
C ASN A 79 -3.97 -0.77 -14.41
N SER A 80 -3.58 -1.25 -15.59
CA SER A 80 -3.88 -0.60 -16.88
C SER A 80 -5.38 -0.50 -17.16
N ALA A 81 -6.18 -1.45 -16.68
CA ALA A 81 -7.64 -1.41 -16.82
C ALA A 81 -8.25 -0.27 -15.99
N ALA A 82 -7.86 -0.15 -14.71
CA ALA A 82 -8.29 0.96 -13.86
C ALA A 82 -7.86 2.32 -14.43
N LYS A 83 -6.63 2.41 -14.97
CA LYS A 83 -6.12 3.63 -15.62
C LYS A 83 -6.94 4.01 -16.86
N LYS A 84 -7.22 3.06 -17.76
CA LYS A 84 -8.04 3.30 -18.97
C LYS A 84 -9.50 3.62 -18.64
N LEU A 85 -10.05 3.00 -17.59
CA LEU A 85 -11.40 3.27 -17.11
C LEU A 85 -11.52 4.64 -16.45
N GLY A 86 -10.43 5.18 -15.88
CA GLY A 86 -10.44 6.43 -15.12
C GLY A 86 -11.18 6.33 -13.78
N LYS A 87 -11.42 5.11 -13.28
CA LYS A 87 -12.14 4.83 -12.04
C LYS A 87 -11.47 3.67 -11.29
N PRO A 88 -11.59 3.60 -9.95
CA PRO A 88 -11.15 2.43 -9.19
C PRO A 88 -11.96 1.19 -9.60
N ILE A 89 -11.31 0.03 -9.57
CA ILE A 89 -11.95 -1.29 -9.77
C ILE A 89 -11.91 -2.07 -8.46
N ILE A 90 -12.98 -2.79 -8.17
CA ILE A 90 -13.01 -3.77 -7.09
C ILE A 90 -12.50 -5.09 -7.64
N SER A 91 -11.61 -5.75 -6.91
CA SER A 91 -11.07 -7.06 -7.28
C SER A 91 -11.11 -7.99 -6.08
N THR A 92 -11.54 -9.22 -6.33
CA THR A 92 -11.53 -10.35 -5.39
C THR A 92 -11.19 -11.63 -6.17
N SER A 93 -10.98 -12.74 -5.48
CA SER A 93 -10.80 -14.03 -6.14
C SER A 93 -12.10 -14.48 -6.82
N ALA A 94 -11.99 -15.05 -8.03
CA ALA A 94 -13.14 -15.45 -8.85
C ALA A 94 -13.69 -16.82 -8.42
N ASN A 95 -14.31 -16.88 -7.25
CA ASN A 95 -14.95 -18.07 -6.68
C ASN A 95 -16.14 -17.68 -5.81
N LEU A 96 -17.02 -18.64 -5.50
CA LEU A 96 -18.07 -18.41 -4.51
C LEU A 96 -17.47 -18.32 -3.10
N SER A 97 -18.14 -17.59 -2.21
CA SER A 97 -17.71 -17.43 -0.82
C SER A 97 -17.53 -18.79 -0.14
N GLY A 98 -16.41 -18.95 0.58
CA GLY A 98 -16.04 -20.19 1.25
C GLY A 98 -15.46 -21.29 0.36
N LEU A 99 -15.47 -21.12 -0.97
CA LEU A 99 -14.86 -22.08 -1.89
C LEU A 99 -13.40 -21.71 -2.22
N PRO A 100 -12.58 -22.68 -2.68
CA PRO A 100 -11.22 -22.42 -3.14
C PRO A 100 -11.16 -21.43 -4.30
N ALA A 101 -10.02 -20.72 -4.42
CA ALA A 101 -9.77 -19.83 -5.55
C ALA A 101 -9.64 -20.62 -6.86
N SER A 102 -10.29 -20.11 -7.92
CA SER A 102 -10.20 -20.67 -9.27
C SER A 102 -8.86 -20.33 -9.92
N HIS A 103 -8.30 -21.29 -10.65
CA HIS A 103 -7.06 -21.15 -11.43
C HIS A 103 -7.27 -21.48 -12.91
N THR A 104 -8.47 -21.91 -13.29
CA THR A 104 -8.86 -22.31 -14.64
C THR A 104 -10.26 -21.80 -14.97
N VAL A 105 -10.57 -21.65 -16.27
CA VAL A 105 -11.90 -21.20 -16.70
C VAL A 105 -12.96 -22.26 -16.40
N GLU A 106 -12.61 -23.55 -16.44
CA GLU A 106 -13.53 -24.65 -16.12
C GLU A 106 -14.04 -24.56 -14.67
N GLU A 107 -13.17 -24.19 -13.72
CA GLU A 107 -13.55 -23.94 -12.32
C GLU A 107 -14.49 -22.73 -12.19
N ILE A 108 -14.20 -21.64 -12.92
CA ILE A 108 -15.04 -20.43 -12.95
C ILE A 108 -16.43 -20.77 -13.49
N ILE A 109 -16.52 -21.46 -14.62
CA ILE A 109 -17.77 -21.91 -15.24
C ILE A 109 -18.58 -22.75 -14.23
N LYS A 110 -17.92 -23.73 -13.58
CA LYS A 110 -18.56 -24.58 -12.56
C LYS A 110 -19.16 -23.75 -11.41
N TYR A 111 -18.52 -22.67 -11.01
CA TYR A 111 -19.02 -21.80 -9.94
C TYR A 111 -20.17 -20.91 -10.35
N PHE A 112 -20.14 -20.34 -11.56
CA PHE A 112 -21.03 -19.24 -11.92
C PHE A 112 -22.19 -19.60 -12.87
N THR A 113 -22.10 -20.66 -13.69
CA THR A 113 -23.13 -20.97 -14.71
C THR A 113 -24.54 -21.19 -14.15
N ASN A 114 -24.66 -21.69 -12.92
CA ASN A 114 -25.97 -21.92 -12.27
C ASN A 114 -26.38 -20.79 -11.32
N GLN A 115 -25.61 -19.70 -11.26
CA GLN A 115 -25.93 -18.56 -10.42
C GLN A 115 -26.92 -17.63 -11.11
N LYS A 116 -27.80 -17.01 -10.33
CA LYS A 116 -28.73 -15.99 -10.81
C LYS A 116 -28.00 -14.80 -11.44
N HIS A 117 -26.85 -14.45 -10.87
CA HIS A 117 -25.97 -13.39 -11.36
C HIS A 117 -24.62 -14.01 -11.73
N GLN A 118 -24.18 -13.77 -12.96
CA GLN A 118 -22.98 -14.37 -13.53
C GLN A 118 -22.03 -13.27 -14.02
N PRO A 119 -20.73 -13.57 -14.17
CA PRO A 119 -19.82 -12.65 -14.84
C PRO A 119 -20.27 -12.36 -16.28
N ASP A 120 -20.31 -11.09 -16.66
CA ASP A 120 -20.64 -10.68 -18.04
C ASP A 120 -19.53 -11.01 -19.05
N LEU A 121 -18.29 -11.17 -18.58
CA LEU A 121 -17.10 -11.48 -19.38
C LEU A 121 -16.10 -12.32 -18.57
N ILE A 122 -15.55 -13.36 -19.19
CA ILE A 122 -14.44 -14.17 -18.66
C ILE A 122 -13.27 -14.02 -19.62
N LEU A 123 -12.09 -13.66 -19.09
CA LEU A 123 -10.83 -13.64 -19.85
C LEU A 123 -10.06 -14.93 -19.58
N ASP A 124 -9.92 -15.78 -20.59
CA ASP A 124 -9.17 -17.02 -20.48
C ASP A 124 -7.68 -16.79 -20.73
N ALA A 125 -6.87 -16.98 -19.68
CA ALA A 125 -5.40 -16.94 -19.74
C ALA A 125 -4.77 -18.34 -19.59
N GLY A 126 -5.56 -19.40 -19.76
CA GLY A 126 -5.20 -20.77 -19.44
C GLY A 126 -5.07 -21.01 -17.95
N LYS A 127 -4.25 -22.01 -17.58
CA LYS A 127 -4.06 -22.42 -16.19
C LYS A 127 -3.10 -21.50 -15.45
N LEU A 128 -3.60 -20.83 -14.42
CA LEU A 128 -2.80 -19.99 -13.54
C LEU A 128 -1.92 -20.81 -12.59
N LYS A 129 -0.77 -20.25 -12.20
CA LYS A 129 0.09 -20.83 -11.16
C LYS A 129 -0.66 -20.85 -9.83
N LYS A 130 -0.54 -21.94 -9.08
CA LYS A 130 -1.11 -22.03 -7.74
C LYS A 130 -0.54 -20.94 -6.84
N SER A 131 -1.42 -20.27 -6.12
CA SER A 131 -1.12 -19.18 -5.19
C SER A 131 -1.91 -19.37 -3.89
N LYS A 132 -1.35 -18.94 -2.76
CA LYS A 132 -2.09 -18.79 -1.49
C LYS A 132 -2.85 -17.45 -1.42
N GLY A 133 -2.81 -16.66 -2.48
CA GLY A 133 -3.32 -15.30 -2.54
C GLY A 133 -2.35 -14.28 -1.94
N SER A 134 -2.79 -13.02 -1.90
CA SER A 134 -2.02 -11.93 -1.29
C SER A 134 -1.95 -12.04 0.22
N THR A 135 -0.77 -11.77 0.79
CA THR A 135 -0.63 -11.56 2.24
C THR A 135 -1.27 -10.23 2.62
N ILE A 136 -2.20 -10.27 3.57
CA ILE A 136 -2.90 -9.10 4.10
C ILE A 136 -2.41 -8.86 5.52
N VAL A 137 -1.93 -7.66 5.75
CA VAL A 137 -1.44 -7.19 7.04
C VAL A 137 -2.29 -6.01 7.47
N ASP A 138 -2.81 -6.09 8.68
CA ASP A 138 -3.45 -4.97 9.34
C ASP A 138 -2.40 -4.11 10.04
N LEU A 139 -2.42 -2.83 9.68
CA LEU A 139 -1.54 -1.77 10.17
C LEU A 139 -2.34 -0.63 10.83
N THR A 140 -3.63 -0.84 11.12
CA THR A 140 -4.49 0.14 11.79
C THR A 140 -4.04 0.36 13.23
N GLU A 141 -3.52 -0.69 13.86
CA GLU A 141 -2.95 -0.67 15.21
C GLU A 141 -1.41 -0.60 15.19
N LEU A 142 -0.81 -0.24 16.32
CA LEU A 142 0.65 -0.22 16.48
C LEU A 142 1.28 -1.62 16.33
N GLU A 143 0.54 -2.66 16.71
CA GLU A 143 0.92 -4.05 16.51
C GLU A 143 0.50 -4.55 15.14
N ILE A 144 1.44 -5.19 14.45
CA ILE A 144 1.24 -5.64 13.10
C ILE A 144 0.62 -7.02 13.11
N LYS A 145 -0.62 -7.11 12.63
CA LYS A 145 -1.38 -8.36 12.60
C LYS A 145 -1.44 -8.88 11.18
N ILE A 146 -0.98 -10.11 10.98
CA ILE A 146 -1.24 -10.81 9.71
C ILE A 146 -2.71 -11.23 9.74
N ILE A 147 -3.54 -10.60 8.90
CA ILE A 147 -4.96 -10.96 8.75
C ILE A 147 -5.11 -12.17 7.82
N ARG A 148 -4.23 -12.27 6.83
CA ARG A 148 -4.15 -13.43 5.94
C ARG A 148 -2.72 -13.64 5.48
N GLU A 149 -2.14 -14.81 5.73
CA GLU A 149 -0.85 -15.17 5.14
C GLU A 149 -1.07 -15.72 3.72
N GLY A 150 -0.43 -15.08 2.75
CA GLY A 150 -0.45 -15.46 1.34
C GLY A 150 0.91 -15.95 0.86
N ASP A 151 1.24 -15.70 -0.40
CA ASP A 151 2.53 -16.11 -0.99
C ASP A 151 3.73 -15.38 -0.39
N VAL A 152 3.52 -14.16 0.12
CA VAL A 152 4.57 -13.35 0.75
C VAL A 152 4.62 -13.69 2.24
N LYS A 153 5.65 -14.43 2.65
CA LYS A 153 5.89 -14.71 4.08
C LYS A 153 6.43 -13.48 4.78
N ILE A 154 5.78 -13.06 5.85
CA ILE A 154 6.20 -11.94 6.69
C ILE A 154 6.71 -12.50 8.01
N LYS A 155 7.97 -12.22 8.34
CA LYS A 155 8.58 -12.62 9.61
C LYS A 155 8.41 -11.48 10.60
N LEU A 156 7.34 -11.53 11.40
CA LEU A 156 7.02 -10.52 12.41
C LEU A 156 8.06 -10.48 13.54
#